data_AF-A0A537WC19-F1
#
_entry.id   AF-A0A537WC19-F1
#
_cell.length_a   1.000
_cell.length_b   1.000
_cell.length_c   1.000
_cell.angle_alpha   90.00
_cell.angle_beta   90.00
_cell.angle_gamma   90.00
#
_symmetry.space_group_name_H-M   'P 1'
#
loop_
_entity.id
_entity.type
_entity.pdbx_description
1 polymer ?
#
loop_
_entity_poly.entity_id
_entity_poly.type
_entity_poly.pdbx_seq_one_letter_code
_entity_poly.pdbx_strand_id
1 'polypeptide(L)' 'MEWEYNVLVTMPDGKEEKYFHKHPGREKLVKREAFPLGGGRYVAVTEIVKEPLSRRRRGIVRARLTAPPSY' A
#
# COMPACT_ATOMS: atom_id res chain seq x y z
N MET A 1 8.52 -4.26 14.81
CA MET A 1 7.14 -3.73 14.94
C MET A 1 6.71 -3.36 13.54
N GLU A 2 5.62 -3.96 13.04
CA GLU A 2 5.21 -3.82 11.64
C GLU A 2 3.74 -3.40 11.58
N TRP A 3 3.38 -2.69 10.51
CA TRP A 3 2.01 -2.33 10.20
C TRP A 3 1.49 -3.21 9.07
N GLU A 4 0.24 -3.64 9.18
CA GLU A 4 -0.40 -4.54 8.23
C GLU A 4 -1.41 -3.76 7.39
N TYR A 5 -1.29 -3.80 6.07
CA TYR A 5 -2.21 -3.11 5.18
C TYR A 5 -2.83 -4.06 4.19
N ASN A 6 -4.16 -3.97 4.05
CA ASN A 6 -4.81 -4.49 2.86
C ASN A 6 -4.71 -3.39 1.79
N VAL A 7 -3.96 -3.67 0.74
CA VAL A 7 -3.70 -2.74 -0.36
C VAL A 7 -4.65 -3.10 -1.51
N LEU A 8 -5.54 -2.19 -1.86
CA LEU A 8 -6.41 -2.30 -3.02
C LEU A 8 -5.71 -1.63 -4.20
N VAL A 9 -5.25 -2.41 -5.16
CA VAL A 9 -4.47 -1.94 -6.31
C VAL A 9 -5.38 -1.84 -7.52
N THR A 10 -5.54 -0.64 -8.06
CA THR A 10 -6.23 -0.46 -9.34
C THR A 10 -5.29 -0.81 -10.49
N MET A 11 -5.63 -1.88 -11.21
CA MET A 11 -4.93 -2.37 -12.38
C MET A 11 -5.27 -1.53 -13.62
N PRO A 12 -4.45 -1.60 -14.70
CA PRO A 12 -4.68 -0.83 -15.92
C PRO A 12 -5.99 -1.18 -16.63
N ASP A 13 -6.50 -2.41 -16.45
CA ASP A 13 -7.79 -2.86 -16.98
C ASP A 13 -8.99 -2.40 -16.14
N GLY A 14 -8.76 -1.59 -15.11
CA GLY A 14 -9.81 -1.03 -14.24
C GLY A 14 -10.24 -1.94 -13.09
N LYS A 15 -9.66 -3.13 -12.96
CA LYS A 15 -9.93 -4.04 -11.84
C LYS A 15 -9.18 -3.60 -10.57
N GLU A 16 -9.84 -3.70 -9.43
CA GLU A 16 -9.18 -3.60 -8.12
C GLU A 16 -8.75 -5.00 -7.67
N GLU A 17 -7.44 -5.21 -7.52
CA GLU A 17 -6.87 -6.40 -6.92
C GLU A 17 -6.49 -6.15 -5.47
N LYS A 18 -6.78 -7.11 -4.59
CA LYS A 18 -6.46 -6.98 -3.16
C LYS A 18 -5.18 -7.72 -2.83
N TYR A 19 -4.24 -6.96 -2.26
CA TYR A 19 -2.96 -7.45 -1.80
C TYR A 19 -2.82 -7.23 -0.30
N PHE A 20 -1.94 -8.01 0.31
CA PHE A 20 -1.56 -7.84 1.70
C PHE A 20 -0.11 -7.41 1.77
N HIS A 21 0.14 -6.25 2.39
CA HIS A 21 1.47 -5.68 2.54
C HIS A 21 1.76 -5.46 4.03
N LYS A 22 2.89 -6.00 4.49
CA LYS A 22 3.46 -5.66 5.79
C LYS A 22 4.44 -4.52 5.57
N HIS A 23 4.09 -3.34 6.08
CA HIS A 23 4.95 -2.18 6.01
C HIS A 23 5.99 -2.23 7.14
N PRO A 24 7.29 -2.33 6.82
CA PRO A 24 8.35 -2.35 7.80
C PRO A 24 8.58 -0.91 8.29
N GLY A 25 8.12 -0.60 9.50
CA GLY A 25 8.27 0.75 10.04
C GLY A 25 7.60 0.93 11.39
N ARG A 26 8.05 1.94 12.14
CA ARG A 26 7.32 2.45 13.31
C ARG A 26 6.14 3.33 12.88
N GLU A 27 6.18 3.85 11.66
CA GLU A 27 5.22 4.82 11.13
C GLU A 27 4.19 4.17 10.19
N LYS A 28 3.06 4.86 10.01
CA LYS A 28 1.96 4.41 9.15
C LYS A 28 2.24 4.75 7.69
N LEU A 29 1.68 3.98 6.75
CA LEU A 29 1.72 4.32 5.33
C LEU A 29 1.10 5.70 5.11
N VAL A 30 1.74 6.50 4.27
CA VAL A 30 1.24 7.85 3.91
C VAL A 30 0.81 7.91 2.45
N LYS A 31 -0.03 8.90 2.13
CA LYS A 31 -0.46 9.14 0.74
C LYS A 31 0.76 9.49 -0.11
N ARG A 32 0.80 8.96 -1.34
CA ARG A 32 1.89 9.07 -2.33
C ARG A 32 3.14 8.26 -2.00
N GLU A 33 3.17 7.53 -0.90
CA GLU A 33 4.25 6.60 -0.63
C GLU A 33 4.23 5.46 -1.65
N ALA A 34 5.40 5.12 -2.19
CA ALA A 34 5.56 4.03 -3.14
C ALA A 34 6.31 2.87 -2.49
N PHE A 35 5.81 1.65 -2.69
CA PHE A 35 6.44 0.44 -2.16
C PHE A 35 6.31 -0.73 -3.14
N PRO A 36 7.21 -1.72 -3.06
CA PRO A 36 7.13 -2.92 -3.87
C PRO A 36 5.97 -3.82 -3.39
N LEU A 37 5.15 -4.28 -4.33
CA LEU A 37 4.07 -5.23 -4.12
C LEU A 37 4.54 -6.70 -4.26
N GLY A 38 5.78 -6.90 -4.73
CA GLY A 38 6.34 -8.19 -5.10
C GLY A 38 6.36 -8.41 -6.61
N GLY A 39 7.19 -9.35 -7.09
CA GLY A 39 7.28 -9.69 -8.51
C GLY A 39 7.71 -8.54 -9.44
N GLY A 40 8.49 -7.58 -8.91
CA GLY A 40 8.96 -6.40 -9.66
C GLY A 40 7.91 -5.30 -9.84
N ARG A 41 6.71 -5.42 -9.23
CA ARG A 41 5.65 -4.42 -9.32
C ARG A 41 5.77 -3.41 -8.18
N TYR A 42 5.61 -2.13 -8.50
CA TYR A 42 5.57 -1.04 -7.54
C TYR A 42 4.18 -0.43 -7.53
N VAL A 43 3.74 -0.02 -6.34
CA VAL A 43 2.46 0.67 -6.17
C VAL A 43 2.68 1.95 -5.38
N ALA A 44 1.95 3.00 -5.74
CA ALA A 44 1.89 4.24 -5.01
C ALA A 44 0.54 4.37 -4.32
N VAL A 45 0.54 4.69 -3.03
CA VAL A 45 -0.68 4.91 -2.25
C VAL A 45 -1.40 6.14 -2.78
N THR A 46 -2.63 5.96 -3.26
CA THR A 46 -3.47 7.04 -3.75
C THR A 46 -4.43 7.54 -2.68
N GLU A 47 -4.88 6.65 -1.78
CA GLU A 47 -5.88 6.96 -0.76
C GLU A 47 -5.75 6.04 0.46
N ILE A 48 -5.98 6.59 1.66
CA ILE A 48 -6.09 5.82 2.88
C ILE A 48 -7.57 5.55 3.15
N VAL A 49 -8.04 4.33 2.85
CA VAL A 49 -9.45 3.94 3.01
C VAL A 49 -9.79 3.74 4.48
N LYS A 50 -8.87 3.16 5.24
CA LYS A 50 -9.01 2.94 6.68
C LYS A 50 -7.66 3.14 7.36
N GLU A 51 -7.59 4.18 8.17
CA GLU A 51 -6.40 4.41 9.00
C GLU A 51 -6.23 3.28 10.01
N PRO A 52 -4.99 2.81 10.22
CA PRO A 52 -4.72 1.84 11.24
C PRO A 52 -4.81 2.52 12.62
N LEU A 53 -5.59 1.94 13.52
CA LEU A 53 -5.72 2.45 14.89
C LEU A 53 -4.46 2.08 15.69
N SER A 54 -3.97 2.93 16.60
CA SER A 54 -2.74 2.64 17.36
C SER A 54 -2.76 1.30 18.11
N ARG A 55 -3.95 0.79 18.46
CA ARG A 55 -4.15 -0.56 19.04
C ARG A 55 -4.25 -1.69 18.02
N ARG A 56 -4.71 -1.41 16.80
CA ARG A 56 -4.84 -2.35 15.70
C ARG A 56 -4.08 -1.77 14.52
N ARG A 57 -2.80 -2.14 14.41
CA ARG A 57 -1.87 -1.73 13.35
C ARG A 57 -2.25 -2.23 11.95
N ARG A 58 -3.55 -2.41 11.71
CA ARG A 58 -4.14 -2.95 10.50
C ARG A 58 -4.95 -1.86 9.80
N GLY A 59 -4.49 -1.44 8.63
CA GLY A 59 -5.13 -0.44 7.79
C GLY A 59 -5.65 -1.01 6.47
N ILE A 60 -6.34 -0.16 5.71
CA ILE A 60 -6.71 -0.42 4.32
C ILE A 60 -6.31 0.80 3.51
N VAL A 61 -5.58 0.59 2.42
CA VAL A 61 -5.16 1.66 1.52
C VAL A 61 -5.51 1.29 0.09
N ARG A 62 -5.79 2.30 -0.71
CA ARG A 62 -5.87 2.19 -2.16
C ARG A 62 -4.55 2.67 -2.75
N ALA A 63 -4.09 1.93 -3.74
CA ALA A 63 -2.87 2.20 -4.44
C ALA A 63 -3.06 1.99 -5.94
N ARG A 64 -2.15 2.55 -6.73
CA ARG A 64 -2.11 2.35 -8.17
C ARG A 64 -0.73 1.84 -8.56
N LEU A 65 -0.68 0.98 -9.57
CA LEU A 65 0.60 0.60 -10.17
C LEU A 65 1.38 1.84 -10.61
N THR A 66 2.64 1.89 -10.24
CA THR A 66 3.58 2.95 -10.61
C THR A 66 4.87 2.32 -11.10
N ALA A 67 5.65 3.08 -11.87
CA ALA A 67 7.04 2.72 -12.14
C ALA A 67 7.83 2.66 -10.82
N PRO A 68 8.86 1.80 -10.72
CA PRO A 68 9.81 1.84 -9.61
C PRO A 68 10.37 3.27 -9.45
N PRO A 69 10.60 3.73 -8.21
CA PRO A 69 11.34 4.97 -8.00
C PRO A 69 12.74 4.80 -8.63
N SER A 70 13.07 5.63 -9.62
CA SER A 70 14.43 5.74 -10.15
C SER A 70 15.29 6.40 -9.06
N TYR A 71 16.23 5.64 -8.51
CA TYR A 71 17.30 6.11 -7.64
C TYR A 71 18.59 6.29 -8.43
#